data_AF-A0A0G1YHB1-F1
#
_entry.id   AF-A0A0G1YHB1-F1
#
_cell.length_a   1.000
_cell.length_b   1.000
_cell.length_c   1.000
_cell.angle_alpha   90.00
_cell.angle_beta   90.00
_cell.angle_gamma   90.00
#
_symmetry.space_group_name_H-M   'P 1'
#
loop_
_entity.id
_entity.type
_entity.pdbx_description
1 polymer ?
#
loop_
_entity_poly.entity_id
_entity_poly.type
_entity_poly.pdbx_seq_one_letter_code
_entity_poly.pdbx_strand_id
1 'polypeptide(L)' 'MEEEKTQTYVCTECGHEGPEQDVCPECGGTMVPEEEMGMDEVEGEELVADEDEEL' A
#
# COMPACT_ATOMS: atom_id res chain seq x y z
N MET A 1 3.81 -26.94 2.27
CA MET A 1 3.32 -26.14 3.40
C MET A 1 2.70 -24.94 2.76
N GLU A 2 1.37 -24.88 2.76
CA GLU A 2 0.63 -23.78 2.14
C GLU A 2 0.79 -22.59 3.07
N GLU A 3 1.41 -21.52 2.58
CA GLU A 3 1.61 -20.27 3.32
C GLU A 3 0.24 -19.62 3.49
N GLU A 4 -0.34 -19.74 4.69
CA GLU A 4 -1.56 -19.02 5.06
C GLU A 4 -1.25 -17.51 5.11
N LYS A 5 -1.38 -16.82 3.97
CA LYS A 5 -1.33 -15.35 3.91
C LYS A 5 -2.52 -14.80 4.70
N THR A 6 -2.29 -14.39 5.93
CA THR A 6 -3.25 -13.57 6.68
C THR A 6 -3.26 -12.18 6.07
N GLN A 7 -4.17 -11.91 5.15
CA GLN A 7 -4.37 -10.59 4.57
C GLN A 7 -4.90 -9.63 5.63
N THR A 8 -4.20 -8.51 5.83
CA THR A 8 -4.63 -7.41 6.71
C THR A 8 -5.46 -6.42 5.90
N TYR A 9 -6.58 -5.97 6.47
CA TYR A 9 -7.48 -4.99 5.88
C TYR A 9 -7.42 -3.69 6.67
N VAL A 10 -7.48 -2.55 5.99
CA VAL A 10 -7.36 -1.23 6.57
C VAL A 10 -8.57 -0.39 6.20
N CYS A 11 -9.14 0.31 7.18
CA CYS A 11 -10.25 1.22 6.93
C CYS A 11 -9.78 2.49 6.22
N THR A 12 -10.43 2.83 5.10
CA THR A 12 -10.11 4.02 4.31
C THR A 12 -10.49 5.33 4.99
N GLU A 13 -11.40 5.29 5.97
CA GLU A 13 -11.93 6.49 6.63
C GLU A 13 -11.13 6.85 7.89
N CYS A 14 -10.86 5.87 8.77
CA CYS A 14 -10.20 6.11 10.06
C CYS A 14 -8.81 5.50 10.20
N GLY A 15 -8.39 4.65 9.26
CA GLY A 15 -7.09 3.96 9.32
C GLY A 15 -7.01 2.76 10.27
N HIS A 16 -8.15 2.23 10.74
CA HIS A 16 -8.15 1.02 11.58
C HIS A 16 -7.72 -0.22 10.81
N GLU A 17 -6.77 -0.99 11.34
CA GLU A 17 -6.25 -2.23 10.75
C GLU A 17 -6.90 -3.45 11.41
N GLY A 18 -7.32 -4.44 10.62
CA GLY A 18 -8.03 -5.61 11.13
C GLY A 18 -8.16 -6.78 10.14
N PRO A 19 -8.89 -7.84 10.52
CA PRO A 19 -9.17 -8.97 9.63
C PRO A 19 -10.14 -8.59 8.51
N GLU A 20 -10.26 -9.46 7.50
CA GLU A 20 -11.21 -9.32 6.38
C GLU A 20 -12.63 -9.02 6.86
N GLN A 21 -13.08 -7.79 6.59
CA GLN A 21 -14.41 -7.29 6.92
C GLN A 21 -14.84 -6.26 5.87
N ASP A 22 -16.13 -6.23 5.52
CA ASP A 22 -16.66 -5.24 4.59
C ASP A 22 -16.73 -3.82 5.21
N VAL A 23 -16.91 -3.75 6.53
CA VAL A 23 -17.22 -2.51 7.26
C VAL A 23 -16.39 -2.41 8.54
N CYS A 24 -15.81 -1.23 8.78
CA CYS A 24 -14.99 -0.94 9.95
C CYS A 24 -15.83 -0.92 11.24
N PRO A 25 -15.43 -1.69 12.28
CA PRO A 25 -16.16 -1.73 13.55
C PRO A 25 -16.02 -0.44 14.37
N GLU A 26 -15.03 0.41 14.08
CA GLU A 26 -14.81 1.66 14.83
C GLU A 26 -15.63 2.83 14.29
N CYS A 27 -15.67 3.02 12.97
CA CYS A 27 -16.29 4.18 12.35
C CYS A 27 -17.43 3.86 11.37
N GLY A 28 -17.60 2.59 10.98
CA GLY A 28 -18.56 2.19 9.94
C GLY A 28 -18.11 2.47 8.51
N GLY A 29 -16.85 2.87 8.29
CA GLY A 29 -16.25 3.07 6.98
C GLY A 29 -15.97 1.76 6.23
N THR A 30 -15.59 1.83 4.96
CA THR A 30 -15.22 0.64 4.17
C THR A 30 -13.79 0.19 4.55
N MET A 31 -13.56 -1.12 4.64
CA MET A 31 -12.22 -1.68 4.80
C MET A 31 -11.76 -2.33 3.50
N VAL A 32 -10.50 -2.12 3.14
CA VAL A 32 -9.88 -2.63 1.90
C VAL A 32 -8.55 -3.30 2.25
N PRO A 33 -8.08 -4.28 1.47
CA PRO A 33 -6.84 -4.99 1.78
C PRO A 33 -5.62 -4.05 1.71
N GLU A 34 -4.71 -4.17 2.66
CA GLU A 34 -3.49 -3.35 2.75
C GLU A 34 -2.62 -3.49 1.49
N GLU A 35 -2.59 -4.69 0.88
CA GLU A 35 -1.85 -4.97 -0.35
C GLU A 35 -2.32 -4.08 -1.53
N GLU A 36 -3.58 -3.64 -1.54
CA GLU A 36 -4.08 -2.66 -2.54
C GLU A 36 -3.74 -1.21 -2.20
N MET A 37 -3.48 -0.88 -0.93
CA MET A 37 -3.06 0.48 -0.54
C MET A 37 -1.56 0.73 -0.82
N GLY A 38 -0.78 -0.33 -1.03
CA GLY A 38 0.68 -0.29 -1.15
C GLY A 38 1.25 -0.20 -2.57
N MET A 39 0.45 0.09 -3.60
CA MET A 39 0.94 0.27 -4.97
C MET A 39 1.29 1.74 -5.24
N ASP A 40 2.29 2.25 -4.53
CA ASP A 40 3.18 3.30 -5.07
C ASP A 40 4.56 2.66 -5.23
N GLU A 41 4.62 1.64 -6.09
CA GLU A 41 5.87 1.24 -6.72
C GLU A 41 6.29 2.39 -7.63
N VAL A 42 6.93 3.41 -7.05
CA VAL A 42 7.82 4.28 -7.80
C VAL A 42 9.01 3.41 -8.22
N GLU A 43 8.81 2.63 -9.28
CA GLU A 43 9.88 2.12 -10.11
C GLU A 43 10.80 3.31 -10.43
N GLY A 44 12.06 3.18 -10.03
CA GLY A 44 13.02 4.24 -10.11
C GLY A 44 13.22 4.74 -11.53
N GLU A 45 13.19 6.05 -11.70
CA GLU A 45 13.95 6.69 -12.75
C GLU A 45 15.16 7.36 -12.09
N GLU A 46 16.26 6.63 -12.11
CA GLU A 46 17.60 7.12 -11.77
C GLU A 46 17.96 8.20 -12.80
N LEU A 47 17.78 9.48 -12.42
CA LEU A 47 18.26 10.61 -13.20
C LEU A 47 19.80 10.60 -13.17
N VAL A 48 20.41 9.91 -14.14
CA VAL A 48 21.83 10.06 -14.45
C VAL A 48 22.07 11.48 -14.95
N ALA A 49 22.63 12.31 -14.08
CA ALA A 49 23.21 13.60 -14.46
C ALA A 49 24.57 13.31 -15.10
N ASP A 50 24.57 13.11 -16.43
CA ASP A 50 25.77 13.21 -17.25
C ASP A 50 25.75 14.60 -17.90
N GLU A 51 26.38 15.57 -17.24
CA GLU A 51 26.87 16.79 -17.89
C GLU A 51 28.40 16.72 -17.87
N ASP A 52 28.94 15.80 -18.68
CA ASP A 52 30.29 15.95 -19.25
C ASP A 52 30.15 16.82 -20.51
N GLU A 53 30.34 18.12 -20.38
CA GLU A 53 30.76 18.95 -21.50
C GLU A 53 31.92 19.85 -21.04
N GLU A 54 33.13 19.30 -21.16
CA GLU A 54 34.34 20.10 -21.29
C GLU A 54 34.25 20.93 -22.59
N LEU A 55 34.19 22.26 -22.48
CA LEU A 55 34.51 23.19 -23.58
C LEU A 55 35.05 24.53 -23.07
#